data_AF-A0A5R9L5C4-F1
#
_entry.id   AF-A0A5R9L5C4-F1
#
_cell.length_a   1.000
_cell.length_b   1.000
_cell.length_c   1.000
_cell.angle_alpha   90.00
_cell.angle_beta   90.00
_cell.angle_gamma   90.00
#
_symmetry.space_group_name_H-M   'P 1'
#
loop_
_entity.id
_entity.type
_entity.pdbx_description
1 polymer ?
#
loop_
_entity_poly.entity_id
_entity_poly.type
_entity_poly.pdbx_seq_one_letter_code
_entity_poly.pdbx_strand_id
1 'polypeptide(L)'
;MLLEIGVHAPRIDRAEYFIGSDPGTGKAMNIPLSSPAETVNVNFELTTGTLSTGFHNLYVRARYENGLWGLSERRLFYLAPSPVDLGDIDAEQQSF
;
A
#
# COMPACT_ATOMS: atom_id res chain seq x y z
N MET A 1 7.09 29.10 39.40
CA MET A 1 7.38 28.49 38.09
C MET A 1 6.56 27.21 38.03
N LEU A 2 5.65 27.08 37.07
CA LEU A 2 4.89 25.84 36.88
C LEU A 2 5.55 25.09 35.72
N LEU A 3 5.96 23.84 35.95
CA LEU A 3 6.44 22.96 34.90
C LEU A 3 5.28 22.05 34.51
N GLU A 4 4.85 22.14 33.26
CA GLU A 4 3.93 21.16 32.68
C GLU A 4 4.73 20.02 32.04
N ILE A 5 4.37 18.78 32.37
CA ILE A 5 4.90 17.57 31.73
C ILE A 5 3.74 16.95 30.95
N GLY A 6 3.77 17.05 29.62
CA GLY A 6 2.81 16.35 28.77
C GLY A 6 3.27 14.92 28.50
N VAL A 7 2.54 13.93 29.01
CA VAL A 7 2.75 12.50 28.68
C VAL A 7 1.59 12.07 27.77
N HIS A 8 1.89 11.84 26.50
CA HIS A 8 0.93 11.33 25.53
C HIS A 8 1.47 10.06 24.88
N ALA A 9 0.57 9.17 24.47
CA ALA A 9 0.95 8.04 23.64
C ALA A 9 1.48 8.55 22.29
N PRO A 10 2.50 7.91 21.70
CA PRO A 10 2.98 8.27 20.38
C PRO A 10 1.86 8.02 19.35
N ARG A 11 1.52 9.06 18.58
CA ARG A 11 0.51 8.96 17.52
C ARG A 11 1.19 8.74 16.17
N ILE A 12 0.49 8.07 15.28
CA ILE A 12 0.89 7.85 13.89
C ILE A 12 0.51 9.09 13.09
N ASP A 13 1.46 9.68 12.38
CA ASP A 13 1.24 10.88 11.55
C ASP A 13 1.55 10.69 10.07
N ARG A 14 2.19 9.56 9.69
CA ARG A 14 2.40 9.15 8.31
C ARG A 14 2.29 7.64 8.17
N ALA A 15 1.90 7.20 6.98
CA ALA A 15 2.00 5.81 6.57
C ALA A 15 2.46 5.75 5.11
N GLU A 16 3.19 4.69 4.76
CA GLU A 16 3.66 4.46 3.40
C GLU A 16 3.58 2.98 3.03
N TYR A 17 3.48 2.69 1.73
CA TYR A 17 3.50 1.34 1.19
C TYR A 17 4.52 1.18 0.07
N PHE A 18 4.99 -0.06 -0.10
CA PHE A 18 5.82 -0.48 -1.23
C PHE A 18 5.52 -1.93 -1.61
N ILE A 19 5.85 -2.31 -2.85
CA ILE A 19 5.71 -3.67 -3.36
C ILE A 19 7.11 -4.20 -3.68
N GLY A 20 7.45 -5.38 -3.16
CA GLY A 20 8.76 -5.98 -3.38
C GLY A 20 9.85 -5.38 -2.49
N SER A 21 10.79 -4.63 -3.09
CA SER A 21 11.99 -4.14 -2.40
C SER A 21 11.71 -2.85 -1.61
N ASP A 22 12.22 -2.76 -0.38
CA ASP A 22 12.08 -1.56 0.46
C ASP A 22 12.95 -0.41 -0.08
N PRO A 23 12.36 0.73 -0.50
CA PRO A 23 13.11 1.89 -0.97
C PRO A 23 13.78 2.69 0.17
N GLY A 24 13.53 2.32 1.43
CA GLY A 24 13.93 3.04 2.62
C GLY A 24 12.82 3.95 3.16
N THR A 25 12.91 4.27 4.45
CA THR A 25 11.88 5.02 5.18
C THR A 25 11.65 6.42 4.60
N GLY A 26 10.38 6.77 4.38
CA GLY A 26 9.99 8.07 3.82
C GLY A 26 10.22 8.22 2.32
N LYS A 27 10.56 7.13 1.63
CA LYS A 27 10.80 7.08 0.18
C LYS A 27 9.80 6.18 -0.56
N ALA A 28 8.87 5.56 0.15
CA ALA A 28 7.86 4.71 -0.46
C ALA A 28 6.62 5.54 -0.85
N MET A 29 5.57 4.89 -1.35
CA MET A 29 4.35 5.59 -1.75
C MET A 29 3.55 6.00 -0.52
N ASN A 30 3.18 7.27 -0.43
CA ASN A 30 2.44 7.82 0.71
C ASN A 30 1.00 7.25 0.77
N ILE A 31 0.58 6.83 1.96
CA ILE A 31 -0.82 6.55 2.27
C ILE A 31 -1.39 7.79 2.98
N PRO A 32 -2.37 8.49 2.39
CA PRO A 32 -2.98 9.66 3.02
C PRO A 32 -3.66 9.31 4.35
N LEU A 33 -3.40 10.10 5.38
CA LEU A 33 -4.07 10.03 6.67
C LEU A 33 -4.93 11.28 6.87
N SER A 34 -6.11 11.14 7.45
CA SER A 34 -7.02 12.27 7.72
C SER A 34 -6.52 13.15 8.87
N SER A 35 -5.95 12.54 9.91
CA SER A 35 -5.34 13.21 11.06
C SER A 35 -4.43 12.22 11.80
N PRO A 36 -3.44 12.71 12.59
CA PRO A 36 -2.65 11.80 13.40
C PRO A 36 -3.52 11.10 14.45
N ALA A 37 -3.23 9.85 14.78
CA ALA A 37 -4.00 9.08 15.75
C ALA A 37 -3.19 7.92 16.33
N GLU A 38 -3.61 7.40 17.50
CA GLU A 38 -3.02 6.18 18.07
C GLU A 38 -3.27 4.95 17.19
N THR A 39 -4.39 4.95 16.46
CA THR A 39 -4.73 3.94 15.46
C THR A 39 -5.25 4.63 14.22
N VAL A 40 -4.73 4.24 13.05
CA VAL A 40 -5.20 4.73 11.75
C VAL A 40 -5.78 3.56 10.97
N ASN A 41 -7.00 3.74 10.45
CA ASN A 41 -7.60 2.82 9.49
C ASN A 41 -7.44 3.45 8.11
N VAL A 42 -6.76 2.75 7.22
CA VAL A 42 -6.47 3.25 5.87
C VAL A 42 -7.15 2.39 4.83
N ASN A 43 -7.85 3.05 3.92
CA ASN A 43 -8.39 2.46 2.70
C ASN A 43 -7.74 3.21 1.55
N PHE A 44 -6.94 2.53 0.74
CA PHE A 44 -6.25 3.13 -0.40
C PHE A 44 -6.25 2.17 -1.58
N GLU A 45 -6.18 2.73 -2.78
CA GLU A 45 -6.06 1.96 -4.01
C GLU A 45 -4.59 1.62 -4.27
N LEU A 46 -4.35 0.36 -4.63
CA LEU A 46 -3.02 -0.11 -4.99
C LEU A 46 -2.82 0.04 -6.50
N THR A 47 -1.83 0.84 -6.90
CA THR A 47 -1.46 0.92 -8.32
C THR A 47 -0.67 -0.33 -8.73
N THR A 48 -1.25 -1.18 -9.57
CA THR A 48 -0.64 -2.45 -10.01
C THR A 48 -0.20 -2.47 -11.48
N GLY A 49 -0.41 -1.37 -12.23
CA GLY A 49 -0.24 -1.36 -13.69
C GLY A 49 1.18 -1.67 -14.21
N THR A 50 2.21 -1.57 -13.37
CA THR A 50 3.60 -1.92 -13.74
C THR A 50 4.02 -3.31 -13.26
N LEU A 51 3.14 -4.03 -12.57
CA LEU A 51 3.45 -5.36 -12.03
C LEU A 51 3.11 -6.44 -13.06
N SER A 52 3.95 -7.47 -13.12
CA SER A 52 3.63 -8.68 -13.88
C SER A 52 2.52 -9.47 -13.18
N THR A 53 1.76 -10.26 -13.93
CA THR A 53 0.89 -11.31 -13.38
C THR A 53 1.68 -12.21 -12.43
N GLY A 54 1.10 -12.57 -11.28
CA GLY A 54 1.75 -13.45 -10.30
C GLY A 54 1.62 -12.98 -8.85
N PHE A 55 2.42 -13.60 -7.98
CA PHE A 55 2.46 -13.30 -6.55
C PHE A 55 3.35 -12.10 -6.23
N HIS A 56 2.84 -11.20 -5.39
CA HIS A 56 3.53 -9.99 -4.96
C HIS A 56 3.37 -9.76 -3.46
N ASN A 57 4.40 -9.18 -2.84
CA ASN A 57 4.35 -8.78 -1.43
C ASN A 57 4.11 -7.28 -1.34
N LEU A 58 2.98 -6.90 -0.76
CA LEU A 58 2.71 -5.55 -0.27
C LEU A 58 3.30 -5.39 1.12
N TYR A 59 3.97 -4.28 1.35
CA TYR A 59 4.46 -3.86 2.65
C TYR A 59 3.84 -2.52 3.02
N VAL A 60 3.42 -2.38 4.27
CA VAL A 60 2.91 -1.13 4.83
C VAL A 60 3.64 -0.83 6.12
N ARG A 61 4.12 0.40 6.30
CA ARG A 61 4.65 0.86 7.59
C ARG A 61 4.13 2.24 7.95
N ALA A 62 4.12 2.52 9.24
CA ALA A 62 3.69 3.78 9.80
C ALA A 62 4.85 4.50 10.50
N ARG A 63 4.76 5.82 10.58
CA ARG A 63 5.67 6.69 11.32
C ARG A 63 4.92 7.33 12.47
N TYR A 64 5.56 7.39 13.63
CA TYR A 64 5.10 8.17 14.77
C TYR A 64 5.47 9.66 14.63
N GLU A 65 4.76 10.52 15.35
CA GLU A 65 5.00 11.99 15.39
C GLU A 65 6.45 12.36 15.73
N ASN A 66 7.17 11.52 16.49
CA ASN A 66 8.58 11.72 16.82
C ASN A 66 9.57 11.39 15.69
N GLY A 67 9.08 11.02 14.49
CA GLY A 67 9.92 10.71 13.34
C GLY A 67 10.31 9.23 13.20
N LEU A 68 10.04 8.40 14.21
CA LEU A 68 10.42 6.99 14.19
C LEU A 68 9.44 6.16 13.36
N TRP A 69 9.98 5.34 12.48
CA TRP A 69 9.22 4.38 11.70
C TRP A 69 9.07 3.05 12.46
N GLY A 70 7.87 2.50 12.41
CA GLY A 70 7.59 1.15 12.89
C GLY A 70 8.08 0.07 11.92
N LEU A 71 7.87 -1.19 12.32
CA LEU A 71 8.09 -2.33 11.44
C LEU A 71 7.10 -2.31 10.27
N SER A 72 7.49 -2.97 9.17
CA SER A 72 6.60 -3.14 8.02
C SER A 72 5.73 -4.39 8.21
N GLU A 73 4.43 -4.21 8.04
CA GLU A 73 3.47 -5.30 7.91
C GLU A 73 3.47 -5.82 6.46
N ARG A 74 3.51 -7.14 6.27
CA ARG A 74 3.55 -7.77 4.95
C ARG A 74 2.24 -8.47 4.62
N ARG A 75 1.72 -8.24 3.41
CA ARG A 75 0.56 -8.95 2.83
C ARG A 75 0.93 -9.52 1.46
N LEU A 76 0.71 -10.82 1.28
CA LEU A 76 0.84 -11.49 -0.02
C LEU A 76 -0.45 -11.31 -0.81
N PHE A 77 -0.34 -10.96 -2.10
CA PHE A 77 -1.48 -10.95 -3.02
C PHE A 77 -1.10 -11.55 -4.37
N TYR A 78 -2.12 -11.94 -5.15
CA TYR A 78 -1.97 -12.45 -6.51
C TYR A 78 -2.59 -11.46 -7.49
N LEU A 79 -1.82 -11.02 -8.48
CA LEU A 79 -2.31 -10.25 -9.61
C LEU A 79 -2.67 -11.22 -10.74
N ALA A 80 -3.96 -11.27 -11.09
CA ALA A 80 -4.45 -12.06 -12.20
C ALA A 80 -4.06 -11.42 -13.55
N PRO A 81 -3.90 -12.21 -14.63
CA PRO A 81 -3.73 -11.64 -15.96
C PRO A 81 -4.98 -10.84 -16.34
N SER A 82 -4.80 -9.82 -17.19
CA SER A 82 -5.94 -9.17 -17.82
C SER A 82 -6.77 -10.25 -18.52
N PRO A 83 -8.10 -10.24 -18.39
CA PRO A 83 -8.95 -11.08 -19.22
C PRO A 83 -8.54 -10.88 -20.68
N VAL A 84 -8.26 -11.99 -21.37
CA VAL A 84 -8.14 -11.97 -22.82
C VAL A 84 -9.52 -11.59 -23.34
N ASP A 85 -9.62 -10.47 -24.06
CA ASP A 85 -10.86 -10.15 -24.76
C ASP A 85 -11.04 -11.19 -25.86
N LEU A 86 -12.02 -12.08 -25.67
CA LEU A 86 -12.40 -13.08 -26.66
C LEU A 86 -13.32 -12.49 -27.75
N GLY A 87 -13.47 -11.16 -27.80
CA GLY A 87 -14.26 -10.45 -28.80
C GLY A 87 -13.74 -10.55 -30.24
N ASP A 88 -12.50 -11.02 -30.44
CA ASP A 88 -11.85 -11.13 -31.75
C ASP A 88 -11.86 -12.57 -32.32
N ILE A 89 -12.62 -13.52 -31.76
CA ILE A 89 -12.95 -14.78 -32.47
C ILE A 89 -14.21 -14.59 -33.30
N ASP A 90 -14.04 -13.82 -34.37
CA ASP A 90 -14.96 -13.67 -35.46
C ASP A 90 -15.29 -15.01 -36.15
N ALA A 91 -16.58 -15.15 -36.47
CA ALA A 91 -17.21 -16.33 -37.02
C ALA A 91 -16.83 -16.54 -38.49
N GLU A 92 -15.64 -17.08 -38.75
CA GLU A 92 -15.23 -17.50 -40.10
C GLU A 92 -14.63 -18.91 -40.10
N GLN A 93 -15.44 -19.90 -39.71
CA GLN A 93 -15.26 -21.27 -40.15
C GLN A 93 -16.61 -21.92 -40.46
N GLN A 94 -16.67 -22.51 -41.66
CA GLN A 94 -17.68 -23.44 -42.19
C GLN A 94 -18.79 -22.82 -43.05
N SER A 95 -18.41 -22.41 -44.26
CA SER A 95 -19.15 -22.85 -45.46
C SER A 95 -18.44 -24.10 -45.99
N PHE A 96 -19.13 -25.24 -46.02
CA PHE A 96 -18.78 -26.40 -46.85
C PHE A 96 -19.47 -26.28 -48.19
#